data_AF-A0A4D4JBX6-F1
#
_entry.id   AF-A0A4D4JBX6-F1
#
_cell.length_a   1.000
_cell.length_b   1.000
_cell.length_c   1.000
_cell.angle_alpha   90.00
_cell.angle_beta   90.00
_cell.angle_gamma   90.00
#
_symmetry.space_group_name_H-M   'P 1'
#
loop_
_entity.id
_entity.type
_entity.pdbx_description
1 polymer ?
#
loop_
_entity_poly.entity_id
_entity_poly.type
_entity_poly.pdbx_seq_one_letter_code
_entity_poly.pdbx_strand_id
1 'polypeptide(L)'
;MTAAGGGYRFDPDKVQTAINELRAIQHGLEHEDIPKAQYLLQTKPPGTDPATLAFQSKMQESHQHHLGELRSLSQKVKVQIENLEAAMRQYHETETSNRQAFRQRGA
;
A
#
# COMPACT_ATOMS: atom_id res chain seq x y z
N MET A 1 -15.34 41.39 -8.87
CA MET A 1 -14.32 40.48 -8.30
C MET A 1 -14.97 39.12 -8.15
N THR A 2 -14.78 38.26 -9.13
CA THR A 2 -15.39 36.92 -9.20
C THR A 2 -14.70 35.97 -8.22
N ALA A 3 -15.53 35.18 -7.54
CA ALA A 3 -15.16 34.30 -6.43
C ALA A 3 -13.98 33.37 -6.74
N ALA A 4 -13.10 33.26 -5.75
CA ALA A 4 -11.91 32.45 -5.73
C ALA A 4 -12.19 30.94 -5.78
N GLY A 5 -11.23 30.20 -6.34
CA GLY A 5 -10.80 28.92 -5.80
C GLY A 5 -11.54 27.68 -6.29
N GLY A 6 -11.14 27.19 -7.46
CA GLY A 6 -11.19 25.74 -7.72
C GLY A 6 -10.18 25.04 -6.79
N GLY A 7 -10.51 24.92 -5.51
CA GLY A 7 -9.62 24.35 -4.50
C GLY A 7 -9.99 22.90 -4.24
N TYR A 8 -9.03 21.99 -4.46
CA TYR A 8 -9.10 20.65 -3.87
C TYR A 8 -9.26 20.79 -2.36
N ARG A 9 -10.43 20.43 -1.82
CA ARG A 9 -10.66 20.38 -0.37
C ARG A 9 -10.16 19.04 0.15
N PHE A 10 -9.28 19.08 1.15
CA PHE A 10 -8.88 17.88 1.88
C PHE A 10 -10.11 17.29 2.59
N ASP A 11 -10.42 16.03 2.29
CA ASP A 11 -11.55 15.29 2.83
C ASP A 11 -11.01 14.16 3.72
N PRO A 12 -10.94 14.37 5.04
CA PRO A 12 -10.30 13.42 5.96
C PRO A 12 -11.00 12.06 5.97
N ASP A 13 -12.32 12.02 5.74
CA ASP A 13 -13.09 10.76 5.73
C ASP A 13 -12.74 9.91 4.51
N LYS A 14 -12.55 10.55 3.35
CA LYS A 14 -12.07 9.86 2.13
C LYS A 14 -10.63 9.38 2.28
N VAL A 15 -9.76 10.18 2.90
CA VAL A 15 -8.38 9.75 3.16
C VAL A 15 -8.35 8.58 4.13
N GLN A 16 -9.15 8.61 5.19
CA GLN A 16 -9.24 7.49 6.13
C GLN A 16 -9.78 6.22 5.46
N THR A 17 -10.77 6.35 4.57
CA THR A 17 -11.28 5.24 3.78
C THR A 17 -10.18 4.63 2.90
N ALA A 18 -9.43 5.45 2.19
CA ALA A 18 -8.30 4.99 1.37
C ALA A 18 -7.20 4.30 2.21
N ILE A 19 -6.89 4.81 3.40
CA ILE A 19 -5.96 4.15 4.34
C ILE A 19 -6.48 2.76 4.73
N ASN A 20 -7.77 2.63 5.03
CA ASN A 20 -8.36 1.35 5.42
C ASN A 20 -8.31 0.33 4.28
N GLU A 21 -8.63 0.74 3.05
CA GLU A 21 -8.53 -0.12 1.86
C GLU A 21 -7.09 -0.57 1.60
N LEU A 22 -6.12 0.35 1.67
CA LEU A 22 -4.71 0.03 1.50
C LEU A 22 -4.19 -0.92 2.58
N ARG A 23 -4.62 -0.76 3.84
CA ARG A 23 -4.29 -1.69 4.93
C ARG A 23 -4.83 -3.10 4.68
N ALA A 24 -6.05 -3.21 4.15
CA ALA A 24 -6.62 -4.50 3.77
C ALA A 24 -5.82 -5.17 2.64
N ILE A 25 -5.41 -4.40 1.63
CA ILE A 25 -4.53 -4.87 0.56
C ILE A 25 -3.18 -5.32 1.12
N GLN A 26 -2.56 -4.51 1.99
CA GLN A 26 -1.28 -4.86 2.62
C GLN A 26 -1.40 -6.16 3.41
N HIS A 27 -2.47 -6.34 4.19
CA HIS A 27 -2.72 -7.56 4.93
C HIS A 27 -2.85 -8.77 4.01
N GLY A 28 -3.61 -8.67 2.92
CA GLY A 28 -3.73 -9.74 1.92
C GLY A 28 -2.37 -10.12 1.31
N LEU A 29 -1.56 -9.13 0.95
CA LEU A 29 -0.21 -9.36 0.42
C LEU A 29 0.69 -10.09 1.43
N GLU A 30 0.70 -9.64 2.70
CA GLU A 30 1.59 -10.17 3.75
C GLU A 30 1.18 -11.57 4.25
N HIS A 31 -0.12 -11.83 4.33
CA HIS A 31 -0.64 -13.05 4.96
C HIS A 31 -1.15 -14.11 3.99
N GLU A 32 -1.39 -13.78 2.73
CA GLU A 32 -1.93 -14.73 1.74
C GLU A 32 -0.99 -14.88 0.53
N ASP A 33 -0.79 -13.80 -0.23
CA ASP A 33 -0.13 -13.88 -1.53
C ASP A 33 1.37 -14.19 -1.43
N ILE A 34 2.09 -13.48 -0.56
CA ILE A 34 3.54 -13.70 -0.36
C ILE A 34 3.80 -15.12 0.19
N PRO A 35 3.11 -15.60 1.24
CA PRO A 35 3.26 -16.97 1.71
C PRO A 35 2.95 -18.02 0.63
N LYS A 36 1.88 -17.82 -0.16
CA LYS A 36 1.52 -18.72 -1.26
C LYS A 36 2.60 -18.77 -2.34
N ALA A 37 3.13 -17.62 -2.75
CA ALA A 37 4.23 -17.56 -3.71
C ALA A 37 5.51 -18.22 -3.18
N GLN A 38 5.83 -18.04 -1.89
CA GLN A 38 6.95 -18.74 -1.24
C GLN A 38 6.78 -20.25 -1.22
N TYR A 39 5.56 -20.74 -0.97
CA TYR A 39 5.26 -22.17 -1.01
C TYR A 39 5.47 -22.75 -2.42
N LEU A 40 4.99 -22.06 -3.46
CA LEU A 40 5.16 -22.51 -4.85
C LEU A 40 6.63 -22.59 -5.27
N LEU A 41 7.49 -21.71 -4.76
CA LEU A 41 8.95 -21.77 -4.99
C LEU A 41 9.60 -23.04 -4.42
N GLN A 42 9.03 -23.62 -3.37
CA GLN A 42 9.56 -24.83 -2.74
C GLN A 42 9.06 -26.11 -3.41
N THR A 43 8.15 -25.99 -4.37
CA THR A 43 7.58 -27.15 -5.08
C THR A 43 8.65 -27.81 -5.94
N LYS A 44 8.86 -29.11 -5.72
CA LYS A 44 9.76 -29.95 -6.52
C LYS A 44 8.95 -30.73 -7.56
N PRO A 45 9.53 -30.98 -8.75
CA PRO A 45 8.86 -31.79 -9.75
C PRO A 45 8.78 -33.26 -9.33
N PRO A 46 7.83 -34.01 -9.90
CA PRO A 46 7.67 -35.44 -9.62
C PRO A 46 8.73 -36.34 -10.28
N GLY A 47 9.55 -35.81 -11.19
CA GLY A 47 10.52 -36.57 -11.97
C GLY A 47 11.84 -35.82 -12.17
N THR A 48 12.87 -36.57 -12.55
CA THR A 48 14.24 -36.07 -12.79
C THR A 48 14.64 -36.10 -14.26
N ASP A 49 13.68 -36.37 -15.17
CA ASP A 49 13.97 -36.33 -16.60
C ASP A 49 14.29 -34.89 -17.07
N PRO A 50 15.08 -34.74 -18.15
CA PRO A 50 15.54 -33.42 -18.60
C PRO A 50 14.41 -32.43 -18.94
N ALA A 51 13.27 -32.92 -19.46
CA ALA A 51 12.15 -32.05 -19.82
C ALA A 51 11.45 -31.51 -18.56
N THR A 52 11.24 -32.37 -17.57
CA THR A 52 10.70 -31.99 -16.27
C THR A 52 11.59 -30.99 -15.52
N LEU A 53 12.91 -31.18 -15.54
CA LEU A 53 13.87 -30.25 -14.94
C LEU A 53 13.91 -28.89 -15.67
N ALA A 54 13.82 -28.88 -17.00
CA ALA A 54 13.78 -27.65 -17.78
C ALA A 54 12.49 -26.84 -17.52
N PHE A 55 11.34 -27.53 -17.41
CA PHE A 55 10.08 -26.91 -17.02
C PHE A 55 10.13 -26.33 -15.61
N GLN A 56 10.69 -27.08 -14.64
CA GLN A 56 10.88 -26.62 -13.27
C GLN A 56 11.71 -25.34 -13.22
N SER A 57 12.83 -25.28 -13.96
CA SER A 57 13.71 -24.10 -13.97
C SER A 57 12.97 -22.83 -14.38
N LYS A 58 12.20 -22.87 -15.48
CA LYS A 58 11.39 -21.74 -15.94
C LYS A 58 10.29 -21.35 -14.96
N MET A 59 9.63 -22.34 -14.37
CA MET A 59 8.62 -22.11 -13.33
C MET A 59 9.23 -21.44 -12.10
N GLN A 60 10.41 -21.88 -11.66
CA GLN A 60 11.11 -21.29 -10.52
C GLN A 60 11.52 -19.84 -10.78
N GLU A 61 12.06 -19.54 -11.96
CA GLU A 61 12.42 -18.17 -12.36
C GLU A 61 11.18 -17.25 -12.36
N SER A 62 10.08 -17.70 -12.97
CA SER A 62 8.81 -16.94 -12.99
C SER A 62 8.26 -16.70 -11.59
N HIS A 63 8.28 -17.71 -10.72
CA HIS A 63 7.82 -17.56 -9.34
C HIS A 63 8.74 -16.66 -8.50
N GLN A 64 10.05 -16.66 -8.75
CA GLN A 64 10.99 -15.77 -8.06
C GLN A 64 10.72 -14.32 -8.43
N HIS A 65 10.52 -14.06 -9.73
CA HIS A 65 10.13 -12.75 -10.22
C HIS A 65 8.82 -12.29 -9.59
N HIS A 66 7.79 -13.13 -9.63
CA HIS A 66 6.48 -12.82 -9.05
C HIS A 66 6.53 -12.53 -7.55
N LEU A 67 7.29 -13.31 -6.78
CA LEU A 67 7.50 -13.03 -5.35
C LEU A 67 8.20 -11.67 -5.14
N GLY A 68 9.14 -11.30 -6.01
CA GLY A 68 9.77 -9.99 -6.02
C GLY A 68 8.77 -8.86 -6.26
N GLU A 69 7.86 -9.03 -7.22
CA GLU A 69 6.79 -8.06 -7.53
C GLU A 69 5.83 -7.89 -6.35
N LEU A 70 5.39 -8.99 -5.73
CA LEU A 70 4.51 -8.94 -4.55
C LEU A 70 5.15 -8.19 -3.38
N ARG A 71 6.44 -8.45 -3.11
CA ARG A 71 7.19 -7.73 -2.07
C ARG A 71 7.35 -6.25 -2.40
N SER A 72 7.63 -5.92 -3.66
CA SER A 72 7.72 -4.52 -4.12
C SER A 72 6.38 -3.81 -3.96
N LEU A 73 5.28 -4.47 -4.32
CA LEU A 73 3.94 -3.93 -4.18
C LEU A 73 3.57 -3.72 -2.71
N SER A 74 3.83 -4.70 -1.84
CA SER A 74 3.62 -4.59 -0.38
C SER A 74 4.36 -3.37 0.19
N GLN A 75 5.62 -3.15 -0.18
CA GLN A 75 6.38 -1.98 0.24
C GLN A 75 5.80 -0.66 -0.30
N LYS A 76 5.34 -0.61 -1.54
CA LYS A 76 4.69 0.58 -2.11
C LYS A 76 3.41 0.94 -1.38
N VAL A 77 2.57 -0.05 -1.10
CA VAL A 77 1.31 0.12 -0.34
C VAL A 77 1.60 0.65 1.05
N LYS A 78 2.60 0.08 1.75
CA LYS A 78 3.04 0.56 3.06
C LYS A 78 3.46 2.04 3.04
N VAL A 79 4.32 2.43 2.09
CA VAL A 79 4.75 3.83 1.94
C VAL A 79 3.56 4.76 1.64
N GLN A 80 2.60 4.31 0.85
CA GLN A 80 1.40 5.10 0.55
C GLN A 80 0.54 5.31 1.81
N ILE A 81 0.37 4.29 2.64
CA ILE A 81 -0.31 4.41 3.95
C ILE A 81 0.41 5.44 4.83
N GLU A 82 1.73 5.32 4.98
CA GLU A 82 2.54 6.25 5.80
C GLU A 82 2.39 7.71 5.34
N ASN A 83 2.37 7.95 4.02
CA ASN A 83 2.17 9.27 3.42
C ASN A 83 0.77 9.83 3.70
N LEU A 84 -0.28 9.00 3.56
CA LEU A 84 -1.66 9.42 3.83
C LEU A 84 -1.87 9.72 5.31
N GLU A 85 -1.30 8.91 6.20
CA GLU A 85 -1.34 9.17 7.64
C GLU A 85 -0.59 10.47 8.01
N ALA A 86 0.55 10.75 7.36
CA ALA A 86 1.26 12.01 7.54
C ALA A 86 0.41 13.21 7.10
N ALA A 87 -0.29 13.10 5.96
CA ALA A 87 -1.21 14.12 5.49
C ALA A 87 -2.37 14.37 6.46
N MET A 88 -2.96 13.30 7.04
CA MET A 88 -4.00 13.45 8.07
C MET A 88 -3.49 14.13 9.33
N ARG A 89 -2.28 13.79 9.81
CA ARG A 89 -1.68 14.44 10.97
C ARG A 89 -1.52 15.95 10.74
N GLN A 90 -0.94 16.32 9.59
CA GLN A 90 -0.75 17.73 9.22
C GLN A 90 -2.10 18.48 9.11
N TYR A 91 -3.12 17.83 8.56
CA TYR A 91 -4.47 18.39 8.50
C TYR A 91 -5.02 18.70 9.90
N HIS A 92 -4.94 17.74 10.83
CA HIS A 92 -5.42 17.93 12.20
C HIS A 92 -4.64 19.00 12.98
N GLU A 93 -3.32 19.08 12.80
CA GLU A 93 -2.48 20.12 13.41
C GLU A 93 -2.88 21.52 12.90
N THR A 94 -3.12 21.64 11.59
CA THR A 94 -3.55 22.89 10.95
C THR A 94 -4.93 23.32 11.45
N GLU A 95 -5.90 22.41 11.48
CA GLU A 95 -7.26 22.68 11.99
C GLU A 95 -7.29 23.06 13.47
N THR A 96 -6.40 22.47 14.27
CA THR A 96 -6.26 22.80 15.69
C THR A 96 -5.67 24.20 15.87
N SER A 97 -4.61 24.51 15.13
CA SER A 97 -3.95 25.82 15.14
C SER A 97 -4.89 26.93 14.69
N ASN A 98 -5.66 26.70 13.62
CA ASN A 98 -6.68 27.63 13.15
C ASN A 98 -7.74 27.89 14.21
N ARG A 99 -8.29 26.84 14.84
CA ARG A 99 -9.28 26.99 15.91
C ARG A 99 -8.74 27.79 17.11
N GLN A 100 -7.47 27.61 17.47
CA GLN A 100 -6.84 28.41 18.53
C GLN A 100 -6.70 29.89 18.12
N ALA A 101 -6.22 30.17 16.91
CA ALA A 101 -6.07 31.53 16.41
C ALA A 101 -7.42 32.28 16.31
N PHE A 102 -8.48 31.59 15.86
CA PHE A 102 -9.83 32.17 15.84
C PHE A 102 -10.36 32.49 17.23
N ARG A 103 -10.12 31.63 18.23
CA ARG A 103 -10.50 31.91 19.63
C ARG A 103 -9.76 33.10 20.22
N GLN A 104 -8.49 33.29 19.88
CA GLN A 104 -7.68 34.43 20.37
C GLN A 104 -8.03 35.76 19.71
N ARG A 105 -8.57 35.76 18.47
CA ARG A 105 -9.01 36.99 17.77
C ARG A 105 -10.48 37.35 18.02
N GLY A 106 -11.28 36.43 18.55
CA GLY A 106 -12.68 36.64 18.89
C GLY A 106 -12.94 36.96 20.37
N ALA A 107 -11.88 37.03 21.18
CA ALA A 107 -11.87 37.52 22.56
C ALA A 107 -11.19 38.90 22.59
#